data_AF-A0A4Q2YT76-F1
#
_entry.id   AF-A0A4Q2YT76-F1
#
_cell.length_a   1.000
_cell.length_b   1.000
_cell.length_c   1.000
_cell.angle_alpha   90.00
_cell.angle_beta   90.00
_cell.angle_gamma   90.00
#
_symmetry.space_group_name_H-M   'P 1'
#
loop_
_entity.id
_entity.type
_entity.pdbx_description
1 polymer ?
#
loop_
_entity_poly.entity_id
_entity_poly.type
_entity_poly.pdbx_seq_one_letter_code
_entity_poly.pdbx_strand_id
1 'polypeptide(L)'
;MKFRNKVPLLALAVVAAGIVSSQAAVVVQPEDGDIFLAFRASAGDGSSVSYVVNLGQYSQFSGQSAGTTVSLTGIGAIGSDLVTIFGAGWNTSGNVKWGVFGRDDTGTVSLYASREQSVLGTTGTAWASRSLSQRQSTSVRVGTVIFGINGYNGSQSTLNSPVGVILNNTVGGNPNQSSYNYQVTNGALDFGTTSGWTNIEGDFADGVSGTALDLFQINAGGVNSPGFFTIAGDGTLSFTAVPEPSAALLGVAGACLLLTRRRRSLASA
;
A
#
# COMPACT_ATOMS: atom_id res chain seq x y z
N MET A 1 -62.71 42.16 -35.45
CA MET A 1 -61.96 41.83 -34.22
C MET A 1 -62.26 40.36 -33.89
N LYS A 2 -61.49 39.36 -34.34
CA LYS A 2 -60.21 38.84 -33.80
C LYS A 2 -60.16 38.83 -32.26
N PHE A 3 -60.34 37.67 -31.64
CA PHE A 3 -59.48 37.14 -30.58
C PHE A 3 -59.48 35.61 -30.62
N ARG A 4 -58.28 35.04 -30.86
CA ARG A 4 -58.00 33.59 -30.92
C ARG A 4 -57.45 33.19 -29.55
N ASN A 5 -58.18 32.37 -28.79
CA ASN A 5 -57.63 31.77 -27.57
C ASN A 5 -56.70 30.61 -27.96
N LYS A 6 -55.39 30.82 -27.78
CA LYS A 6 -54.39 29.76 -27.80
C LYS A 6 -54.14 29.36 -26.35
N VAL A 7 -54.56 28.15 -25.98
CA VAL A 7 -54.17 27.52 -24.71
C VAL A 7 -52.78 26.92 -24.90
N PRO A 8 -51.74 27.34 -24.14
CA PRO A 8 -50.45 26.68 -24.21
C PRO A 8 -50.47 25.41 -23.34
N LEU A 9 -49.91 24.36 -23.93
CA LEU A 9 -49.58 23.06 -23.38
C LEU A 9 -48.61 23.23 -22.19
N LEU A 10 -48.92 22.68 -21.01
CA LEU A 10 -47.97 22.54 -19.91
C LEU A 10 -47.75 21.04 -19.66
N ALA A 11 -46.74 20.47 -20.33
CA ALA A 11 -46.29 19.11 -20.06
C ALA A 11 -45.27 19.15 -18.92
N LEU A 12 -45.67 18.69 -17.74
CA LEU A 12 -44.79 18.51 -16.59
C LEU A 12 -44.04 17.19 -16.74
N ALA A 13 -42.84 17.23 -17.32
CA ALA A 13 -41.93 16.09 -17.34
C ALA A 13 -41.29 15.93 -15.97
N VAL A 14 -41.84 15.05 -15.13
CA VAL A 14 -41.20 14.61 -13.88
C VAL A 14 -40.05 13.68 -14.26
N VAL A 15 -38.84 14.23 -14.35
CA VAL A 15 -37.62 13.42 -14.38
C VAL A 15 -37.42 12.87 -12.97
N ALA A 16 -37.93 11.67 -12.72
CA ALA A 16 -37.54 10.88 -11.57
C ALA A 16 -36.08 10.45 -11.77
N ALA A 17 -35.15 11.31 -11.37
CA ALA A 17 -33.76 10.92 -11.17
C ALA A 17 -33.75 9.92 -10.02
N GLY A 18 -33.87 8.64 -10.36
CA GLY A 18 -33.66 7.55 -9.41
C GLY A 18 -32.27 7.72 -8.83
N ILE A 19 -32.20 8.08 -7.56
CA ILE A 19 -30.96 8.08 -6.79
C ILE A 19 -30.55 6.62 -6.71
N VAL A 20 -29.69 6.20 -7.64
CA VAL A 20 -28.97 4.94 -7.52
C VAL A 20 -28.01 5.17 -6.37
N SER A 21 -28.40 4.80 -5.15
CA SER A 21 -27.46 4.69 -4.06
C SER A 21 -26.51 3.56 -4.43
N SER A 22 -25.30 3.89 -4.88
CA SER A 22 -24.25 2.90 -5.06
C SER A 22 -23.88 2.41 -3.67
N GLN A 23 -24.46 1.28 -3.28
CA GLN A 23 -24.16 0.65 -2.02
C GLN A 23 -22.73 0.09 -2.07
N ALA A 24 -21.96 0.34 -1.02
CA ALA A 24 -20.67 -0.29 -0.80
C ALA A 24 -20.80 -1.81 -0.90
N ALA A 25 -19.96 -2.43 -1.74
CA ALA A 25 -19.90 -3.88 -1.87
C ALA A 25 -18.99 -4.45 -0.79
N VAL A 26 -19.18 -5.71 -0.41
CA VAL A 26 -18.17 -6.41 0.39
C VAL A 26 -16.92 -6.57 -0.46
N VAL A 27 -15.75 -6.31 0.11
CA VAL A 27 -14.48 -6.51 -0.62
C VAL A 27 -14.30 -7.96 -1.03
N VAL A 28 -13.62 -8.16 -2.17
CA VAL A 28 -13.21 -9.51 -2.59
C VAL A 28 -12.35 -10.13 -1.51
N GLN A 29 -12.54 -11.44 -1.29
CA GLN A 29 -11.76 -12.19 -0.30
C GLN A 29 -10.26 -12.06 -0.61
N PRO A 30 -9.44 -11.63 0.37
CA PRO A 30 -8.00 -11.60 0.22
C PRO A 30 -7.39 -12.98 -0.05
N GLU A 31 -6.30 -12.98 -0.80
CA GLU A 31 -5.48 -14.15 -1.02
C GLU A 31 -4.16 -14.03 -0.22
N ASP A 32 -3.57 -15.17 0.16
CA ASP A 32 -2.16 -15.15 0.60
C ASP A 32 -1.29 -14.65 -0.57
N GLY A 33 -0.28 -13.84 -0.26
CA GLY A 33 0.53 -13.13 -1.26
C GLY A 33 0.05 -11.72 -1.59
N ASP A 34 -1.16 -11.34 -1.17
CA ASP A 34 -1.66 -9.97 -1.35
C ASP A 34 -0.85 -8.95 -0.53
N ILE A 35 -0.63 -7.80 -1.14
CA ILE A 35 0.02 -6.62 -0.55
C ILE A 35 -1.05 -5.62 -0.17
N PHE A 36 -0.99 -5.16 1.07
CA PHE A 36 -1.90 -4.17 1.63
C PHE A 36 -1.19 -2.86 1.89
N LEU A 37 -1.86 -1.76 1.55
CA LEU A 37 -1.53 -0.42 1.96
C LEU A 37 -2.46 -0.01 3.09
N ALA A 38 -1.95 0.65 4.12
CA ALA A 38 -2.80 1.25 5.14
C ALA A 38 -2.38 2.65 5.53
N PHE A 39 -3.38 3.44 5.94
CA PHE A 39 -3.25 4.77 6.50
C PHE A 39 -3.85 4.81 7.90
N ARG A 40 -3.25 5.63 8.76
CA ARG A 40 -3.81 6.02 10.05
C ARG A 40 -3.44 7.47 10.36
N ALA A 41 -4.19 8.10 11.26
CA ALA A 41 -3.77 9.35 11.87
C ALA A 41 -3.35 9.12 13.33
N SER A 42 -2.22 9.70 13.74
CA SER A 42 -1.77 9.70 15.14
C SER A 42 -2.62 10.62 16.03
N ALA A 43 -3.25 11.64 15.42
CA ALA A 43 -4.12 12.61 16.07
C ALA A 43 -5.03 13.30 15.03
N GLY A 44 -6.08 13.98 15.47
CA GLY A 44 -6.97 14.76 14.62
C GLY A 44 -7.97 13.90 13.83
N ASP A 45 -8.37 14.40 12.66
CA ASP A 45 -9.35 13.73 11.78
C ASP A 45 -8.87 12.33 11.40
N GLY A 46 -9.79 11.37 11.43
CA GLY A 46 -9.51 9.97 11.10
C GLY A 46 -8.70 9.19 12.15
N SER A 47 -8.34 9.78 13.30
CA SER A 47 -7.59 9.09 14.37
C SER A 47 -8.34 7.89 14.99
N SER A 48 -9.66 7.83 14.85
CA SER A 48 -10.50 6.72 15.31
C SER A 48 -10.56 5.53 14.34
N VAL A 49 -9.99 5.65 13.14
CA VAL A 49 -10.04 4.60 12.11
C VAL A 49 -8.66 4.33 11.49
N SER A 50 -8.57 3.23 10.75
CA SER A 50 -7.50 2.91 9.82
C SER A 50 -8.12 2.70 8.44
N TYR A 51 -7.51 3.23 7.38
CA TYR A 51 -7.94 2.97 6.01
C TYR A 51 -7.01 1.94 5.39
N VAL A 52 -7.53 0.80 4.93
CA VAL A 52 -6.73 -0.33 4.42
C VAL A 52 -7.16 -0.65 3.00
N VAL A 53 -6.21 -0.81 2.09
CA VAL A 53 -6.41 -1.03 0.66
C VAL A 53 -5.65 -2.28 0.22
N ASN A 54 -6.32 -3.21 -0.44
CA ASN A 54 -5.63 -4.33 -1.09
C ASN A 54 -5.05 -3.84 -2.44
N LEU A 55 -3.73 -3.93 -2.59
CA LEU A 55 -3.02 -3.55 -3.80
C LEU A 55 -2.86 -4.72 -4.79
N GLY A 56 -3.21 -5.95 -4.38
CA GLY A 56 -3.09 -7.17 -5.17
C GLY A 56 -1.84 -7.98 -4.85
N GLN A 57 -1.62 -9.01 -5.67
CA GLN A 57 -0.60 -10.03 -5.47
C GLN A 57 0.84 -9.50 -5.58
N TYR A 58 1.73 -9.95 -4.69
CA TYR A 58 3.16 -9.60 -4.68
C TYR A 58 3.87 -9.84 -6.03
N SER A 59 3.43 -10.83 -6.79
CA SER A 59 3.98 -11.16 -8.12
C SER A 59 3.83 -10.02 -9.13
N GLN A 60 2.86 -9.12 -8.93
CA GLN A 60 2.66 -7.92 -9.76
C GLN A 60 3.81 -6.91 -9.58
N PHE A 61 4.51 -6.93 -8.44
CA PHE A 61 5.57 -5.99 -8.09
C PHE A 61 6.96 -6.61 -8.30
N SER A 62 7.16 -7.85 -7.86
CA SER A 62 8.46 -8.53 -7.93
C SER A 62 8.90 -8.95 -9.33
N GLY A 63 7.98 -9.09 -10.28
CA GLY A 63 8.28 -9.45 -11.67
C GLY A 63 8.64 -8.28 -12.58
N GLN A 64 8.68 -7.05 -12.06
CA GLN A 64 8.87 -5.85 -12.88
C GLN A 64 10.33 -5.65 -13.28
N SER A 65 10.55 -5.16 -14.51
CA SER A 65 11.90 -4.80 -14.96
C SER A 65 12.41 -3.59 -14.22
N ALA A 66 13.69 -3.60 -13.84
CA ALA A 66 14.32 -2.51 -13.10
C ALA A 66 14.08 -1.13 -13.75
N GLY A 67 13.71 -0.14 -12.94
CA GLY A 67 13.36 1.21 -13.39
C GLY A 67 11.96 1.36 -13.96
N THR A 68 11.18 0.28 -14.08
CA THR A 68 9.79 0.37 -14.53
C THR A 68 8.92 0.93 -13.41
N THR A 69 8.13 1.95 -13.74
CA THR A 69 7.08 2.47 -12.85
C THR A 69 5.72 1.96 -13.32
N VAL A 70 5.00 1.33 -12.40
CA VAL A 70 3.63 0.85 -12.59
C VAL A 70 2.69 1.75 -11.81
N SER A 71 1.75 2.39 -12.50
CA SER A 71 0.64 3.08 -11.85
C SER A 71 -0.35 2.04 -11.34
N LEU A 72 -0.74 2.16 -10.07
CA LEU A 72 -1.70 1.25 -9.46
C LEU A 72 -3.13 1.64 -9.88
N THR A 73 -3.57 1.11 -11.03
CA THR A 73 -4.93 1.31 -11.54
C THR A 73 -5.89 0.25 -10.98
N GLY A 74 -7.17 0.59 -10.83
CA GLY A 74 -8.19 -0.37 -10.37
C GLY A 74 -8.43 -0.40 -8.85
N ILE A 75 -7.63 0.36 -8.08
CA ILE A 75 -7.80 0.52 -6.63
C ILE A 75 -8.79 1.65 -6.26
N GLY A 76 -9.45 2.26 -7.24
CA GLY A 76 -10.38 3.38 -7.05
C GLY A 76 -9.72 4.73 -6.75
N ALA A 77 -10.53 5.71 -6.35
CA ALA A 77 -10.13 7.08 -6.03
C ALA A 77 -9.77 7.22 -4.54
N ILE A 78 -8.65 6.61 -4.15
CA ILE A 78 -8.14 6.59 -2.76
C ILE A 78 -7.99 8.01 -2.21
N GLY A 79 -7.53 8.98 -3.01
CA GLY A 79 -7.43 10.38 -2.57
C GLY A 79 -8.75 10.96 -2.06
N SER A 80 -9.89 10.59 -2.66
CA SER A 80 -11.20 11.03 -2.18
C SER A 80 -11.57 10.41 -0.84
N ASP A 81 -11.20 9.15 -0.60
CA ASP A 81 -11.33 8.53 0.72
C ASP A 81 -10.42 9.19 1.75
N LEU A 82 -9.18 9.50 1.39
CA LEU A 82 -8.22 10.16 2.28
C LEU A 82 -8.70 11.57 2.69
N VAL A 83 -9.25 12.35 1.76
CA VAL A 83 -9.89 13.63 2.07
C VAL A 83 -11.11 13.45 2.99
N THR A 84 -11.90 12.41 2.77
CA THR A 84 -13.11 12.13 3.58
C THR A 84 -12.75 11.70 5.00
N ILE A 85 -11.70 10.90 5.16
CA ILE A 85 -11.33 10.27 6.44
C ILE A 85 -10.41 11.19 7.26
N PHE A 86 -9.39 11.76 6.62
CA PHE A 86 -8.30 12.49 7.28
C PHE A 86 -8.31 14.00 7.00
N GLY A 87 -9.33 14.48 6.27
CA GLY A 87 -9.52 15.89 5.93
C GLY A 87 -8.75 16.34 4.69
N ALA A 88 -9.10 17.51 4.16
CA ALA A 88 -8.50 18.05 2.92
C ALA A 88 -6.98 18.29 2.99
N GLY A 89 -6.42 18.43 4.19
CA GLY A 89 -4.99 18.60 4.44
C GLY A 89 -4.24 17.31 4.77
N TRP A 90 -4.82 16.12 4.53
CA TRP A 90 -4.21 14.83 4.87
C TRP A 90 -2.79 14.68 4.30
N ASN A 91 -2.56 15.20 3.10
CA ASN A 91 -1.36 15.03 2.31
C ASN A 91 -0.17 15.86 2.83
N THR A 92 -0.43 16.92 3.60
CA THR A 92 0.56 17.79 4.26
C THR A 92 0.54 17.66 5.78
N SER A 93 -0.23 16.71 6.31
CA SER A 93 -0.37 16.51 7.76
C SER A 93 0.68 15.52 8.26
N GLY A 94 1.55 15.96 9.16
CA GLY A 94 2.52 15.07 9.84
C GLY A 94 1.87 14.00 10.74
N ASN A 95 0.56 14.13 11.02
CA ASN A 95 -0.20 13.14 11.78
C ASN A 95 -0.65 11.95 10.94
N VAL A 96 -0.80 12.12 9.63
CA VAL A 96 -1.18 11.01 8.74
C VAL A 96 0.06 10.19 8.43
N LYS A 97 -0.03 8.89 8.69
CA LYS A 97 1.02 7.91 8.45
C LYS A 97 0.49 6.85 7.48
N TRP A 98 1.38 6.27 6.70
CA TRP A 98 1.05 5.15 5.81
C TRP A 98 2.15 4.09 5.83
N GLY A 99 1.74 2.85 5.59
CA GLY A 99 2.61 1.68 5.57
C GLY A 99 2.09 0.62 4.60
N VAL A 100 2.99 -0.23 4.12
CA VAL A 100 2.69 -1.38 3.27
C VAL A 100 3.05 -2.65 4.02
N PHE A 101 2.16 -3.63 3.99
CA PHE A 101 2.34 -4.89 4.70
C PHE A 101 1.65 -6.04 3.96
N GLY A 102 2.00 -7.27 4.30
CA GLY A 102 1.34 -8.44 3.77
C GLY A 102 1.98 -9.73 4.26
N ARG A 103 1.39 -10.85 3.86
CA ARG A 103 1.88 -12.19 4.19
C ARG A 103 1.57 -13.17 3.07
N ASP A 104 2.35 -14.23 3.01
CA ASP A 104 2.08 -15.40 2.21
C ASP A 104 2.40 -16.64 3.04
N ASP A 105 1.35 -17.37 3.46
CA ASP A 105 1.47 -18.62 4.19
C ASP A 105 1.36 -19.86 3.27
N THR A 106 1.33 -19.70 1.94
CA THR A 106 1.32 -20.81 0.98
C THR A 106 2.71 -21.45 0.89
N GLY A 107 3.00 -22.33 1.84
CA GLY A 107 4.28 -23.02 1.96
C GLY A 107 5.17 -22.40 3.04
N THR A 108 6.31 -21.82 2.65
CA THR A 108 7.22 -21.20 3.62
C THR A 108 6.87 -19.73 3.79
N VAL A 109 6.39 -19.37 4.99
CA VAL A 109 5.89 -18.03 5.35
C VAL A 109 6.74 -16.90 4.78
N SER A 110 6.21 -16.11 3.86
CA SER A 110 6.85 -14.85 3.47
C SER A 110 6.12 -13.69 4.12
N LEU A 111 6.88 -12.68 4.54
CA LEU A 111 6.33 -11.44 5.06
C LEU A 111 6.67 -10.30 4.12
N TYR A 112 5.74 -9.38 3.98
CA TYR A 112 5.94 -8.16 3.22
C TYR A 112 5.80 -6.98 4.17
N ALA A 113 6.77 -6.06 4.14
CA ALA A 113 6.76 -4.87 4.97
C ALA A 113 7.48 -3.73 4.28
N SER A 114 6.95 -2.52 4.46
CA SER A 114 7.60 -1.32 3.98
C SER A 114 8.73 -0.84 4.88
N ARG A 115 9.54 0.07 4.34
CA ARG A 115 10.36 1.00 5.12
C ARG A 115 10.50 2.32 4.37
N GLU A 116 10.57 3.43 5.10
CA GLU A 116 10.77 4.75 4.50
C GLU A 116 12.09 4.90 3.76
N GLN A 117 12.02 5.57 2.61
CA GLN A 117 13.18 6.14 1.95
C GLN A 117 13.48 7.53 2.51
N SER A 118 14.63 7.70 3.17
CA SER A 118 15.09 9.01 3.62
C SER A 118 15.44 9.96 2.46
N VAL A 119 15.76 9.38 1.30
CA VAL A 119 15.96 10.11 0.03
C VAL A 119 15.18 9.37 -1.05
N LEU A 120 14.23 10.06 -1.69
CA LEU A 120 13.40 9.50 -2.75
C LEU A 120 14.24 8.84 -3.85
N GLY A 121 13.91 7.60 -4.19
CA GLY A 121 14.60 6.77 -5.17
C GLY A 121 15.84 6.04 -4.64
N THR A 122 16.20 6.24 -3.37
CA THR A 122 17.31 5.51 -2.72
C THR A 122 16.75 4.49 -1.75
N THR A 123 16.95 3.21 -2.06
CA THR A 123 16.53 2.12 -1.18
C THR A 123 17.18 2.23 0.19
N GLY A 124 16.36 2.25 1.23
CA GLY A 124 16.77 2.24 2.62
C GLY A 124 17.39 0.91 3.03
N THR A 125 17.91 0.88 4.26
CA THR A 125 18.45 -0.35 4.84
C THR A 125 17.36 -1.42 4.91
N ALA A 126 17.64 -2.62 4.39
CA ALA A 126 16.71 -3.73 4.45
C ALA A 126 16.37 -4.14 5.90
N TRP A 127 15.20 -4.76 6.08
CA TRP A 127 14.91 -5.47 7.33
C TRP A 127 15.89 -6.61 7.56
N ALA A 128 16.13 -6.97 8.82
CA ALA A 128 16.91 -8.15 9.13
C ALA A 128 16.14 -9.43 8.75
N SER A 129 16.87 -10.46 8.34
CA SER A 129 16.29 -11.81 8.15
C SER A 129 15.65 -12.33 9.45
N ARG A 130 14.64 -13.18 9.31
CA ARG A 130 13.89 -13.75 10.45
C ARG A 130 13.87 -15.26 10.41
N SER A 131 13.97 -15.88 11.59
CA SER A 131 13.77 -17.32 11.72
C SER A 131 12.33 -17.71 11.30
N LEU A 132 12.11 -18.98 11.00
CA LEU A 132 10.76 -19.46 10.66
C LEU A 132 9.75 -19.16 11.78
N SER A 133 10.12 -19.41 13.04
CA SER A 133 9.24 -19.15 14.19
C SER A 133 8.91 -17.67 14.36
N GLN A 134 9.87 -16.77 14.11
CA GLN A 134 9.64 -15.32 14.11
C GLN A 134 8.71 -14.92 12.97
N ARG A 135 8.92 -15.46 11.76
CA ARG A 135 8.06 -15.18 10.60
C ARG A 135 6.62 -15.64 10.83
N GLN A 136 6.42 -16.84 11.38
CA GLN A 136 5.09 -17.38 11.70
C GLN A 136 4.37 -16.50 12.73
N SER A 137 5.07 -16.11 13.81
CA SER A 137 4.51 -15.23 14.85
C SER A 137 4.04 -13.89 14.27
N THR A 138 4.85 -13.27 13.41
CA THR A 138 4.49 -12.01 12.74
C THR A 138 3.41 -12.20 11.68
N SER A 139 3.41 -13.31 10.94
CA SER A 139 2.36 -13.64 9.96
C SER A 139 0.98 -13.78 10.61
N VAL A 140 0.90 -14.33 11.83
CA VAL A 140 -0.35 -14.37 12.59
C VAL A 140 -0.86 -12.95 12.87
N ARG A 141 0.02 -12.01 13.25
CA ARG A 141 -0.34 -10.61 13.53
C ARG A 141 -0.78 -9.87 12.26
N VAL A 142 -0.05 -10.02 11.16
CA VAL A 142 -0.46 -9.51 9.85
C VAL A 142 -1.82 -10.09 9.45
N GLY A 143 -1.98 -11.41 9.63
CA GLY A 143 -3.22 -12.14 9.38
C GLY A 143 -4.40 -11.66 10.21
N THR A 144 -4.21 -11.11 11.41
CA THR A 144 -5.33 -10.53 12.17
C THR A 144 -5.90 -9.28 11.50
N VAL A 145 -5.10 -8.46 10.81
CA VAL A 145 -5.63 -7.30 10.08
C VAL A 145 -6.41 -7.74 8.85
N ILE A 146 -5.92 -8.78 8.17
CA ILE A 146 -6.50 -9.24 6.90
C ILE A 146 -7.72 -10.11 7.13
N PHE A 147 -7.61 -11.15 7.98
CA PHE A 147 -8.61 -12.21 8.14
C PHE A 147 -9.30 -12.21 9.51
N GLY A 148 -8.89 -11.35 10.43
CA GLY A 148 -9.47 -11.28 11.77
C GLY A 148 -10.88 -10.70 11.78
N ILE A 149 -11.62 -10.95 12.87
CA ILE A 149 -12.93 -10.33 13.11
C ILE A 149 -12.74 -8.80 13.19
N ASN A 150 -13.58 -8.04 12.48
CA ASN A 150 -13.44 -6.59 12.29
C ASN A 150 -12.14 -6.17 11.57
N GLY A 151 -11.52 -7.10 10.83
CA GLY A 151 -10.41 -6.85 9.90
C GLY A 151 -10.91 -6.59 8.48
N TYR A 152 -10.00 -6.65 7.51
CA TYR A 152 -10.27 -6.35 6.11
C TYR A 152 -11.30 -7.30 5.48
N ASN A 153 -11.09 -8.61 5.62
CA ASN A 153 -11.92 -9.63 4.99
C ASN A 153 -13.36 -9.57 5.51
N GLY A 154 -14.32 -9.52 4.59
CA GLY A 154 -15.74 -9.39 4.91
C GLY A 154 -16.18 -7.97 5.26
N SER A 155 -15.27 -6.98 5.26
CA SER A 155 -15.64 -5.57 5.44
C SER A 155 -16.25 -4.97 4.17
N GLN A 156 -17.02 -3.91 4.35
CA GLN A 156 -17.56 -3.14 3.22
C GLN A 156 -16.47 -2.24 2.62
N SER A 157 -16.42 -2.22 1.30
CA SER A 157 -15.58 -1.30 0.54
C SER A 157 -16.03 0.15 0.76
N THR A 158 -15.18 1.12 0.44
CA THR A 158 -15.63 2.51 0.39
C THR A 158 -16.45 2.77 -0.87
N LEU A 159 -17.07 3.95 -0.93
CA LEU A 159 -17.73 4.44 -2.13
C LEU A 159 -16.74 4.72 -3.26
N ASN A 160 -15.52 5.16 -2.91
CA ASN A 160 -14.53 5.60 -3.89
C ASN A 160 -13.54 4.48 -4.27
N SER A 161 -13.47 3.39 -3.50
CA SER A 161 -12.58 2.26 -3.75
C SER A 161 -13.27 0.90 -3.56
N PRO A 162 -13.28 0.02 -4.58
CA PRO A 162 -13.83 -1.33 -4.45
C PRO A 162 -12.95 -2.26 -3.60
N VAL A 163 -11.72 -1.83 -3.27
CA VAL A 163 -10.72 -2.63 -2.53
C VAL A 163 -10.20 -1.91 -1.28
N GLY A 164 -10.76 -0.75 -0.95
CA GLY A 164 -10.45 0.03 0.23
C GLY A 164 -11.50 -0.15 1.31
N VAL A 165 -11.10 -0.31 2.57
CA VAL A 165 -11.99 -0.49 3.72
C VAL A 165 -11.60 0.43 4.87
N ILE A 166 -12.59 0.90 5.61
CA ILE A 166 -12.38 1.68 6.84
C ILE A 166 -12.55 0.73 8.03
N LEU A 167 -11.47 0.53 8.79
CA LEU A 167 -11.47 -0.28 10.00
C LEU A 167 -11.53 0.63 11.23
N ASN A 168 -12.49 0.40 12.12
CA ASN A 168 -12.53 1.12 13.40
C ASN A 168 -11.36 0.71 14.28
N ASN A 169 -10.65 1.67 14.88
CA ASN A 169 -9.56 1.40 15.83
C ASN A 169 -10.08 0.91 17.18
N THR A 170 -11.37 1.07 17.46
CA THR A 170 -12.04 0.64 18.69
C THR A 170 -13.41 0.07 18.35
N VAL A 171 -13.79 -1.05 18.97
CA VAL A 171 -15.09 -1.70 18.82
C VAL A 171 -15.67 -1.97 20.21
N GLY A 172 -16.89 -1.48 20.47
CA GLY A 172 -17.53 -1.63 21.79
C GLY A 172 -16.71 -1.05 22.94
N GLY A 173 -15.98 0.04 22.70
CA GLY A 173 -15.11 0.69 23.70
C GLY A 173 -13.75 0.00 23.94
N ASN A 174 -13.45 -1.10 23.25
CA ASN A 174 -12.19 -1.82 23.37
C ASN A 174 -11.32 -1.66 22.12
N PRO A 175 -9.98 -1.61 22.22
CA PRO A 175 -9.10 -1.57 21.06
C PRO A 175 -9.38 -2.72 20.10
N ASN A 176 -9.55 -2.39 18.80
CA ASN A 176 -9.75 -3.40 17.77
C ASN A 176 -8.41 -4.06 17.43
N GLN A 177 -8.21 -5.29 17.87
CA GLN A 177 -6.98 -6.04 17.60
C GLN A 177 -6.74 -6.30 16.10
N SER A 178 -7.78 -6.27 15.27
CA SER A 178 -7.68 -6.42 13.82
C SER A 178 -7.49 -5.09 13.09
N SER A 179 -7.46 -3.95 13.80
CA SER A 179 -7.14 -2.67 13.16
C SER A 179 -5.64 -2.57 12.86
N TYR A 180 -5.32 -1.95 11.73
CA TYR A 180 -3.94 -1.65 11.38
C TYR A 180 -3.27 -0.78 12.46
N ASN A 181 -3.96 0.25 12.96
CA ASN A 181 -3.47 1.10 14.06
C ASN A 181 -3.03 0.26 15.28
N TYR A 182 -3.85 -0.68 15.75
CA TYR A 182 -3.46 -1.52 16.88
C TYR A 182 -2.17 -2.29 16.60
N GLN A 183 -2.02 -2.88 15.40
CA GLN A 183 -0.84 -3.69 15.10
C GLN A 183 0.46 -2.89 14.97
N VAL A 184 0.41 -1.61 14.60
CA VAL A 184 1.60 -0.75 14.43
C VAL A 184 1.84 0.22 15.59
N THR A 185 0.98 0.21 16.62
CA THR A 185 1.17 1.06 17.81
C THR A 185 1.17 0.29 19.12
N ASN A 186 0.67 -0.95 19.13
CA ASN A 186 0.66 -1.79 20.32
C ASN A 186 1.99 -2.53 20.50
N GLY A 187 2.98 -1.81 21.05
CA GLY A 187 4.28 -2.36 21.42
C GLY A 187 5.44 -1.55 20.86
N ALA A 188 6.65 -2.09 21.01
CA ALA A 188 7.87 -1.44 20.51
C ALA A 188 8.17 -1.72 19.03
N LEU A 189 7.46 -2.69 18.43
CA LEU A 189 7.69 -3.17 17.08
C LEU A 189 6.33 -3.44 16.41
N ASP A 190 6.23 -3.06 15.14
CA ASP A 190 5.02 -3.25 14.33
C ASP A 190 4.76 -4.72 14.10
N PHE A 191 3.51 -5.13 14.22
CA PHE A 191 3.08 -6.53 14.12
C PHE A 191 3.80 -7.46 15.12
N GLY A 192 4.12 -6.92 16.30
CA GLY A 192 4.58 -7.66 17.46
C GLY A 192 6.10 -7.78 17.60
N THR A 193 6.54 -8.20 18.79
CA THR A 193 7.95 -8.16 19.20
C THR A 193 8.90 -9.05 18.38
N THR A 194 8.37 -10.01 17.64
CA THR A 194 9.17 -10.92 16.80
C THR A 194 9.38 -10.41 15.37
N SER A 195 8.66 -9.38 14.93
CA SER A 195 8.81 -8.81 13.59
C SER A 195 10.17 -8.15 13.40
N GLY A 196 10.65 -7.52 14.48
CA GLY A 196 11.74 -6.57 14.49
C GLY A 196 11.61 -5.47 13.43
N TRP A 197 10.36 -5.12 13.11
CA TRP A 197 10.00 -3.94 12.34
C TRP A 197 9.75 -2.79 13.30
N THR A 198 10.67 -1.84 13.36
CA THR A 198 10.61 -0.73 14.32
C THR A 198 9.62 0.34 13.90
N ASN A 199 9.45 0.52 12.60
CA ASN A 199 8.49 1.42 11.98
C ASN A 199 8.42 1.04 10.49
N ILE A 200 7.32 0.43 10.07
CA ILE A 200 7.04 0.16 8.65
C ILE A 200 6.45 1.40 7.98
N GLU A 201 5.98 2.35 8.76
CA GLU A 201 5.53 3.65 8.30
C GLU A 201 6.74 4.59 8.16
N GLY A 202 6.57 5.68 7.41
CA GLY A 202 7.58 6.74 7.38
C GLY A 202 7.31 7.86 8.35
N ASP A 203 8.37 8.50 8.81
CA ASP A 203 8.27 9.74 9.57
C ASP A 203 8.26 10.95 8.65
N PHE A 204 7.12 11.11 7.99
CA PHE A 204 6.99 12.04 6.89
C PHE A 204 6.90 13.52 7.27
N ALA A 205 7.25 13.94 8.50
CA ALA A 205 7.27 15.32 9.05
C ALA A 205 6.30 16.36 8.42
N ASP A 206 6.56 16.77 7.18
CA ASP A 206 5.80 17.70 6.34
C ASP A 206 4.57 17.08 5.62
N GLY A 207 4.23 15.82 5.92
CA GLY A 207 3.09 15.08 5.38
C GLY A 207 3.45 14.03 4.33
N VAL A 208 2.48 13.21 3.99
CA VAL A 208 2.69 11.98 3.21
C VAL A 208 2.88 12.21 1.70
N SER A 209 2.53 13.39 1.16
CA SER A 209 2.65 13.66 -0.27
C SER A 209 4.10 13.64 -0.75
N GLY A 210 4.37 12.92 -1.84
CA GLY A 210 5.69 12.83 -2.46
C GLY A 210 6.67 11.93 -1.70
N THR A 211 6.19 11.18 -0.70
CA THR A 211 7.03 10.28 0.07
C THR A 211 7.07 8.87 -0.54
N ALA A 212 8.05 8.08 -0.11
CA ALA A 212 8.27 6.75 -0.64
C ALA A 212 8.51 5.70 0.45
N LEU A 213 8.03 4.50 0.19
CA LEU A 213 8.21 3.32 1.02
C LEU A 213 8.79 2.18 0.18
N ASP A 214 10.02 1.74 0.49
CA ASP A 214 10.57 0.50 -0.07
C ASP A 214 9.73 -0.68 0.37
N LEU A 215 9.39 -1.58 -0.55
CA LEU A 215 8.78 -2.86 -0.26
C LEU A 215 9.88 -3.89 -0.02
N PHE A 216 9.85 -4.59 1.11
CA PHE A 216 10.72 -5.73 1.36
C PHE A 216 9.91 -7.02 1.49
N GLN A 217 10.43 -8.10 0.91
CA GLN A 217 9.99 -9.46 1.18
C GLN A 217 11.01 -10.12 2.13
N ILE A 218 10.53 -10.66 3.25
CA ILE A 218 11.32 -11.41 4.22
C ILE A 218 10.87 -12.87 4.18
N ASN A 219 11.74 -13.76 3.72
CA ASN A 219 11.45 -15.19 3.55
C ASN A 219 12.62 -16.07 4.04
N ALA A 220 12.57 -17.37 3.75
CA ALA A 220 13.63 -18.30 4.16
C ALA A 220 14.97 -18.10 3.42
N GLY A 221 14.94 -17.53 2.21
CA GLY A 221 16.13 -17.25 1.40
C GLY A 221 16.82 -15.94 1.77
N GLY A 222 16.17 -15.06 2.53
CA GLY A 222 16.73 -13.78 2.95
C GLY A 222 15.71 -12.64 2.85
N VAL A 223 16.22 -11.45 2.53
CA VAL A 223 15.41 -10.24 2.36
C VAL A 223 15.63 -9.67 0.97
N ASN A 224 14.56 -9.54 0.21
CA ASN A 224 14.55 -9.01 -1.15
C ASN A 224 13.84 -7.65 -1.17
N SER A 225 14.29 -6.74 -2.04
CA SER A 225 13.66 -5.44 -2.27
C SER A 225 13.25 -5.30 -3.73
N PRO A 226 12.01 -5.62 -4.11
CA PRO A 226 11.56 -5.50 -5.50
C PRO A 226 11.45 -4.04 -5.98
N GLY A 227 11.30 -3.08 -5.07
CA GLY A 227 11.08 -1.69 -5.43
C GLY A 227 10.41 -0.89 -4.31
N PHE A 228 9.84 0.26 -4.66
CA PHE A 228 9.20 1.15 -3.70
C PHE A 228 7.88 1.71 -4.22
N PHE A 229 6.99 2.02 -3.28
CA PHE A 229 5.75 2.76 -3.54
C PHE A 229 5.97 4.25 -3.32
N THR A 230 5.27 5.07 -4.10
CA THR A 230 5.16 6.51 -3.88
C THR A 230 3.70 6.92 -3.87
N ILE A 231 3.39 7.99 -3.13
CA ILE A 231 2.05 8.59 -3.10
C ILE A 231 2.11 10.07 -3.46
N ALA A 232 1.20 10.53 -4.32
CA ALA A 232 1.04 11.93 -4.67
C ALA A 232 -0.04 12.61 -3.80
N GLY A 233 -0.09 13.95 -3.81
CA GLY A 233 -1.01 14.73 -2.99
C GLY A 233 -2.50 14.57 -3.35
N ASP A 234 -2.79 13.99 -4.51
CA ASP A 234 -4.14 13.60 -4.95
C ASP A 234 -4.49 12.14 -4.57
N GLY A 235 -3.61 11.44 -3.86
CA GLY A 235 -3.77 10.04 -3.48
C GLY A 235 -3.40 9.03 -4.59
N THR A 236 -2.84 9.49 -5.71
CA THR A 236 -2.33 8.59 -6.76
C THR A 236 -1.13 7.80 -6.24
N LEU A 237 -1.15 6.48 -6.42
CA LEU A 237 -0.08 5.57 -6.02
C LEU A 237 0.64 4.97 -7.23
N SER A 238 1.95 4.82 -7.10
CA SER A 238 2.77 4.09 -8.09
C SER A 238 3.83 3.24 -7.42
N PHE A 239 4.22 2.15 -8.08
CA PHE A 239 5.32 1.30 -7.69
C PHE A 239 6.46 1.44 -8.70
N THR A 240 7.69 1.63 -8.25
CA THR A 240 8.89 1.66 -9.10
C THR A 240 9.82 0.52 -8.73
N ALA A 241 10.12 -0.34 -9.72
CA ALA A 241 11.00 -1.47 -9.54
C ALA A 241 12.47 -1.03 -9.42
N VAL A 242 13.21 -1.58 -8.45
CA VAL A 242 14.63 -1.27 -8.24
C VAL A 242 15.49 -2.41 -8.81
N PRO A 243 16.65 -2.13 -9.44
CA PRO A 243 17.54 -3.20 -9.90
C PRO A 243 18.01 -4.08 -8.73
N GLU A 244 17.97 -5.41 -8.90
CA GLU A 244 18.61 -6.30 -7.95
C GLU A 244 20.13 -6.01 -7.90
N PRO A 245 20.75 -5.95 -6.70
CA PRO A 245 22.16 -5.61 -6.54
C PRO A 245 23.12 -6.50 -7.34
N SER A 246 22.70 -7.74 -7.62
CA SER A 246 23.43 -8.75 -8.41
C SER A 246 23.55 -8.39 -9.90
N ALA A 247 22.54 -7.74 -10.50
CA ALA A 247 22.56 -7.39 -11.93
C ALA A 247 23.56 -6.27 -12.24
N ALA A 248 23.70 -5.29 -11.34
CA ALA A 248 24.67 -4.21 -11.47
C ALA A 248 26.12 -4.73 -11.36
N LEU A 249 26.38 -5.64 -10.42
CA LEU A 249 27.69 -6.26 -10.22
C LEU A 249 28.10 -7.17 -11.40
N LEU A 250 27.17 -7.93 -11.97
CA LEU A 250 27.43 -8.77 -13.15
C LEU A 250 27.68 -7.93 -14.41
N GLY A 251 26.96 -6.81 -14.58
CA GLY A 251 27.20 -5.87 -15.68
C GLY A 251 28.59 -5.24 -15.63
N VAL A 252 29.02 -4.80 -14.43
CA VAL A 252 30.36 -4.24 -14.21
C VAL A 252 31.45 -5.30 -14.39
N ALA A 253 31.25 -6.51 -13.85
CA ALA A 253 32.21 -7.60 -14.02
C ALA A 253 32.35 -8.04 -15.49
N GLY A 254 31.23 -8.11 -16.22
CA GLY A 254 31.21 -8.42 -17.66
C GLY A 254 31.92 -7.36 -18.50
N ALA A 255 31.72 -6.06 -18.20
CA ALA A 255 32.42 -4.97 -18.86
C ALA A 255 33.93 -5.01 -18.60
N CYS A 256 34.35 -5.29 -17.36
CA CYS A 256 35.77 -5.46 -17.01
C CYS A 256 36.42 -6.65 -17.73
N LEU A 257 35.71 -7.77 -17.91
CA LEU A 257 36.19 -8.93 -18.68
C LEU A 257 36.36 -8.62 -20.18
N LEU A 258 35.47 -7.83 -20.77
CA LEU A 258 35.60 -7.41 -22.17
C LEU A 258 36.77 -6.44 -22.38
N LEU A 259 37.00 -5.52 -21.44
CA LEU A 259 38.14 -4.59 -21.48
C LEU A 259 39.48 -5.31 -21.33
N THR A 260 39.56 -6.34 -20.49
CA THR A 260 40.79 -7.15 -20.32
C THR A 260 41.06 -8.07 -21.52
N ARG A 261 40.01 -8.60 -22.17
CA ARG A 261 40.16 -9.44 -23.37
C ARG A 261 40.66 -8.63 -24.59
N ARG A 262 40.23 -7.38 -24.74
CA ARG A 262 40.65 -6.52 -25.87
C ARG A 262 42.14 -6.17 -25.84
N ARG A 263 42.74 -6.02 -24.64
CA ARG A 263 44.17 -5.73 -24.49
C ARG A 263 45.10 -6.88 -24.92
N ARG A 264 44.63 -8.13 -24.93
CA ARG A 264 45.45 -9.28 -25.37
C ARG A 264 45.59 -9.40 -26.90
N SER A 265 44.78 -8.70 -27.68
CA SER A 265 44.82 -8.78 -29.15
C SER A 265 45.80 -7.80 -29.83
N LEU A 266 46.41 -6.88 -29.08
CA LEU A 266 47.31 -5.84 -29.63
C LEU A 266 48.80 -6.09 -29.34
N ALA A 267 49.15 -7.25 -28.76
CA ALA A 267 50.53 -7.60 -28.39
C ALA A 267 51.18 -8.65 -29.33
N SER A 268 50.73 -8.73 -30.58
CA SER A 268 51.42 -9.51 -31.62
C SER A 268 51.34 -8.80 -32.96
N ALA A 269 52.30 -7.89 -33.17
CA ALA A 269 52.80 -7.45 -34.47
C ALA A 269 54.25 -7.00 -34.25
#